data_AF-A0A7K2VUU7-F1
#
_entry.id   AF-A0A7K2VUU7-F1
#
_cell.length_a   1.000
_cell.length_b   1.000
_cell.length_c   1.000
_cell.angle_alpha   90.00
_cell.angle_beta   90.00
_cell.angle_gamma   90.00
#
_symmetry.space_group_name_H-M   'P 1'
#
loop_
_entity.id
_entity.type
_entity.pdbx_description
1 polymer ?
#
loop_
_entity_poly.entity_id
_entity_poly.type
_entity_poly.pdbx_seq_one_letter_code
_entity_poly.pdbx_strand_id
1 'polypeptide(L)'
;PSSLLHWTRRMIEIRKQNPAFGLGSFTELSSSNPAVLAFLREYGDDLVLCVHNFSRFAQPTELDLRAFDGRHPVELIGGVKFPAIGELPYLLTLAGHGFYWFRLTRPASRIGRRR
;
A
#
# COMPACT_ATOMS: atom_id res chain seq x y z
N PRO A 1 -7.15 -16.70 18.50
CA PRO A 1 -6.92 -15.27 18.16
C PRO A 1 -7.32 -14.89 16.72
N SER A 2 -8.43 -15.44 16.19
CA SER A 2 -8.91 -15.22 14.82
C SER A 2 -10.29 -14.52 14.76
N SER A 3 -10.78 -13.99 15.88
CA SER A 3 -12.09 -13.33 15.89
C SER A 3 -12.04 -11.94 15.26
N LEU A 4 -13.19 -11.49 14.74
CA LEU A 4 -13.36 -10.16 14.18
C LEU A 4 -12.90 -9.05 15.15
N LEU A 5 -13.13 -9.21 16.45
CA LEU A 5 -12.66 -8.24 17.45
C LEU A 5 -11.13 -8.09 17.46
N HIS A 6 -10.39 -9.21 17.44
CA HIS A 6 -8.93 -9.17 17.43
C HIS A 6 -8.42 -8.55 16.12
N TRP A 7 -9.07 -8.89 15.00
CA TRP A 7 -8.79 -8.27 13.70
C TRP A 7 -9.02 -6.75 13.74
N THR A 8 -10.18 -6.30 14.19
CA THR A 8 -10.51 -4.87 14.29
C THR A 8 -9.54 -4.12 15.18
N ARG A 9 -9.16 -4.69 16.34
CA ARG A 9 -8.14 -4.08 17.22
C ARG A 9 -6.80 -3.92 16.52
N ARG A 10 -6.36 -4.93 15.76
CA ARG A 10 -5.13 -4.86 14.95
C ARG A 10 -5.22 -3.77 13.88
N MET A 11 -6.34 -3.68 13.16
CA MET A 11 -6.53 -2.67 12.13
C MET A 11 -6.53 -1.24 12.70
N ILE A 12 -7.12 -1.02 13.88
CA ILE A 12 -7.07 0.26 14.58
C ILE A 12 -5.63 0.62 14.96
N GLU A 13 -4.86 -0.35 15.46
CA GLU A 13 -3.47 -0.12 15.83
C GLU A 13 -2.62 0.28 14.61
N ILE A 14 -2.76 -0.43 13.48
CA ILE A 14 -2.11 -0.07 12.22
C ILE A 14 -2.49 1.36 11.81
N ARG A 15 -3.78 1.72 11.89
CA ARG A 15 -4.22 3.08 11.58
C ARG A 15 -3.57 4.14 12.48
N LYS A 16 -3.43 3.88 13.78
CA LYS A 16 -2.79 4.80 14.72
C LYS A 16 -1.30 5.01 14.44
N GLN A 17 -0.63 3.97 13.95
CA GLN A 17 0.80 4.00 13.63
C GLN A 17 1.13 4.71 12.32
N ASN A 18 0.13 4.99 11.47
CA ASN A 18 0.31 5.62 10.16
C ASN A 18 -0.59 6.86 10.06
N PRO A 19 -0.09 8.05 10.49
CA PRO A 19 -0.85 9.30 10.49
C PRO A 19 -1.47 9.67 9.13
N ALA A 20 -0.90 9.20 8.02
CA ALA A 20 -1.44 9.40 6.68
C ALA A 20 -2.93 9.00 6.56
N PHE A 21 -3.38 7.97 7.28
CA PHE A 21 -4.78 7.55 7.26
C PHE A 21 -5.76 8.57 7.88
N GLY A 22 -5.30 9.36 8.85
CA GLY A 22 -6.14 10.31 9.59
C GLY A 22 -5.99 11.74 9.09
N LEU A 23 -4.75 12.18 8.86
CA LEU A 23 -4.39 13.57 8.57
C LEU A 23 -3.86 13.75 7.14
N GLY A 24 -3.56 12.66 6.45
CA GLY A 24 -2.95 12.73 5.12
C GLY A 24 -3.92 13.15 4.03
N SER A 25 -3.36 13.73 2.98
CA SER A 25 -4.05 14.03 1.73
C SER A 25 -4.67 12.76 1.13
N PHE A 26 -5.58 12.94 0.18
CA PHE A 26 -6.16 11.84 -0.58
C PHE A 26 -5.93 12.11 -2.06
N THR A 27 -5.26 11.19 -2.74
CA THR A 27 -5.06 11.26 -4.20
C THR A 27 -5.49 9.94 -4.80
N GLU A 28 -6.56 9.95 -5.58
CA GLU A 28 -7.02 8.77 -6.31
C GLU A 28 -6.01 8.40 -7.40
N LEU A 29 -5.80 7.10 -7.58
CA LEU A 29 -4.97 6.55 -8.65
C LEU A 29 -5.86 5.84 -9.67
N SER A 30 -5.57 6.05 -10.94
CA SER A 30 -6.24 5.31 -12.00
C SER A 30 -5.84 3.83 -11.93
N SER A 31 -6.85 2.98 -11.80
CA SER A 31 -6.76 1.53 -11.89
C SER A 31 -7.24 1.08 -13.27
N SER A 32 -6.56 0.10 -13.87
CA SER A 32 -7.04 -0.49 -15.13
C SER A 32 -8.33 -1.30 -14.96
N ASN A 33 -8.69 -1.64 -13.71
CA ASN A 33 -9.87 -2.42 -13.37
C ASN A 33 -10.85 -1.58 -12.50
N PRO A 34 -12.08 -1.30 -12.97
CA PRO A 34 -13.06 -0.50 -12.22
C PRO A 34 -13.58 -1.18 -10.95
N ALA A 35 -13.40 -2.50 -10.80
CA ALA A 35 -13.71 -3.20 -9.55
C ALA A 35 -12.66 -2.97 -8.45
N VAL A 36 -11.51 -2.38 -8.80
CA VAL A 36 -10.42 -2.09 -7.89
C VAL A 36 -10.26 -0.58 -7.73
N LEU A 37 -10.38 -0.11 -6.49
CA LEU A 37 -10.10 1.26 -6.11
C LEU A 37 -8.66 1.36 -5.58
N ALA A 38 -7.87 2.27 -6.13
CA ALA A 38 -6.53 2.57 -5.65
C ALA A 38 -6.40 4.06 -5.33
N PHE A 39 -5.75 4.38 -4.23
CA PHE A 39 -5.49 5.76 -3.83
C PHE A 39 -4.30 5.86 -2.89
N LEU A 40 -3.71 7.05 -2.82
CA LEU A 40 -2.63 7.40 -1.91
C LEU A 40 -3.16 8.22 -0.75
N ARG A 41 -2.54 7.99 0.41
CA ARG A 41 -2.61 8.85 1.58
C ARG A 41 -1.20 9.33 1.91
N GLU A 42 -1.01 10.64 2.03
CA GLU A 42 0.31 11.23 2.27
C GLU A 42 0.27 12.25 3.40
N TYR A 43 1.14 12.08 4.39
CA TYR A 43 1.34 13.03 5.49
C TYR A 43 2.81 13.06 5.91
N GLY A 44 3.53 14.12 5.57
CA GLY A 44 4.97 14.21 5.80
C GLY A 44 5.72 13.08 5.09
N ASP A 45 6.49 12.27 5.83
CA ASP A 45 7.20 11.12 5.27
C ASP A 45 6.36 9.83 5.20
N ASP A 46 5.12 9.85 5.70
CA ASP A 46 4.21 8.71 5.69
C ASP A 46 3.39 8.70 4.39
N LEU A 47 3.76 7.81 3.47
CA LEU A 47 3.14 7.63 2.17
C LEU A 47 2.57 6.21 2.05
N VAL A 48 1.24 6.12 2.06
CA VAL A 48 0.51 4.86 2.06
C VAL A 48 -0.31 4.72 0.78
N LEU A 49 -0.04 3.66 0.03
CA LEU A 49 -0.85 3.20 -1.09
C LEU A 49 -1.91 2.22 -0.60
N CYS A 50 -3.18 2.57 -0.80
CA CYS A 50 -4.32 1.74 -0.51
C CYS A 50 -4.91 1.16 -1.79
N VAL A 51 -5.11 -0.16 -1.84
CA VAL A 51 -5.71 -0.86 -2.98
C VAL A 51 -6.81 -1.77 -2.48
N HIS A 52 -8.03 -1.61 -2.95
CA HIS A 52 -9.22 -2.30 -2.47
C HIS A 52 -9.97 -2.96 -3.63
N ASN A 53 -10.21 -4.26 -3.53
CA ASN A 53 -11.06 -4.99 -4.47
C ASN A 53 -12.51 -5.01 -3.95
N PHE A 54 -13.44 -4.42 -4.70
CA PHE A 54 -14.87 -4.43 -4.37
C PHE A 54 -15.62 -5.63 -4.96
N SER A 55 -14.98 -6.43 -5.83
CA SER A 55 -15.51 -7.69 -6.32
C SER A 55 -15.41 -8.79 -5.25
N ARG A 56 -16.37 -9.72 -5.25
CA ARG A 56 -16.29 -10.98 -4.48
C ARG A 56 -15.31 -12.01 -5.07
N PHE A 57 -14.85 -11.77 -6.28
CA PHE A 57 -13.89 -12.61 -7.00
C PHE A 57 -12.52 -11.98 -7.04
N ALA A 58 -11.49 -12.79 -7.31
CA ALA A 58 -10.15 -12.28 -7.53
C ALA A 58 -10.11 -11.33 -8.74
N GLN A 59 -9.40 -10.22 -8.60
CA GLN A 59 -9.29 -9.19 -9.63
C GLN A 59 -7.84 -8.79 -9.83
N PRO A 60 -7.33 -8.77 -11.08
CA PRO A 60 -6.08 -8.12 -11.41
C PRO A 60 -6.30 -6.62 -11.59
N THR A 61 -5.27 -5.81 -11.32
CA THR A 61 -5.22 -4.40 -11.73
C THR A 61 -3.78 -3.99 -12.03
N GLU A 62 -3.64 -3.03 -12.92
CA GLU A 62 -2.39 -2.31 -13.18
C GLU A 62 -2.53 -0.89 -12.66
N LEU A 63 -1.51 -0.43 -11.94
CA LEU A 63 -1.45 0.92 -11.37
C LEU A 63 -0.27 1.69 -11.97
N ASP A 64 -0.50 2.94 -12.38
CA ASP A 64 0.59 3.84 -12.74
C ASP A 64 1.24 4.40 -11.47
N LEU A 65 2.40 3.87 -11.12
CA LEU A 65 3.17 4.27 -9.94
C LEU A 65 4.52 4.90 -10.29
N ARG A 66 4.74 5.30 -11.55
CA ARG A 66 6.06 5.78 -12.03
C ARG A 66 6.63 6.95 -11.22
N ALA A 67 5.76 7.82 -10.69
CA ALA A 67 6.16 8.91 -9.79
C ALA A 67 6.88 8.44 -8.50
N PHE A 68 6.80 7.14 -8.19
CA PHE A 68 7.38 6.48 -7.03
C PHE A 68 8.48 5.49 -7.40
N ASP A 69 9.09 5.61 -8.59
CA ASP A 69 10.19 4.76 -9.05
C ASP A 69 11.28 4.56 -7.98
N GLY A 70 11.77 3.32 -7.89
CA GLY A 70 12.76 2.89 -6.92
C GLY A 70 12.23 2.70 -5.48
N ARG A 71 11.01 3.14 -5.16
CA ARG A 71 10.37 2.82 -3.87
C ARG A 71 9.89 1.37 -3.84
N HIS A 72 9.83 0.80 -2.65
CA HIS A 72 9.31 -0.53 -2.41
C HIS A 72 8.01 -0.45 -1.60
N PRO A 73 6.91 -1.04 -2.09
CA PRO A 73 5.70 -1.23 -1.30
C PRO A 73 5.97 -2.25 -0.19
N VAL A 74 5.69 -1.88 1.06
CA VAL A 74 5.77 -2.78 2.21
C VAL A 74 4.38 -2.89 2.82
N GLU A 75 3.84 -4.10 2.83
CA GLU A 75 2.49 -4.39 3.30
C GLU A 75 2.39 -4.14 4.81
N LEU A 76 1.43 -3.33 5.25
CA LEU A 76 1.36 -2.82 6.62
C LEU A 76 0.89 -3.84 7.66
N ILE A 77 0.19 -4.89 7.26
CA ILE A 77 -0.35 -5.90 8.18
C ILE A 77 0.72 -6.92 8.54
N GLY A 78 1.37 -7.52 7.55
CA GLY A 78 2.36 -8.59 7.65
C GLY A 78 3.80 -8.15 7.44
N GLY A 79 4.06 -6.91 7.04
CA GLY A 79 5.42 -6.38 6.84
C GLY A 79 6.11 -6.91 5.58
N VAL A 80 5.35 -7.51 4.65
CA VAL A 80 5.92 -8.15 3.46
C VAL A 80 6.35 -7.09 2.45
N LYS A 81 7.61 -7.14 2.04
CA LYS A 81 8.19 -6.26 1.03
C LYS A 81 7.89 -6.79 -0.37
N PHE A 82 7.23 -5.98 -1.18
CA PHE A 82 6.95 -6.26 -2.58
C PHE A 82 8.09 -5.77 -3.49
N PRO A 83 8.11 -6.20 -4.77
CA PRO A 83 9.06 -5.70 -5.76
C PRO A 83 9.14 -4.17 -5.81
N ALA A 84 10.30 -3.65 -6.20
CA ALA A 84 10.46 -2.21 -6.40
C ALA A 84 9.51 -1.72 -7.49
N ILE A 85 8.99 -0.52 -7.31
CA ILE A 85 8.28 0.21 -8.36
C ILE A 85 9.30 0.60 -9.41
N GLY A 86 8.97 0.32 -10.67
CA GLY A 86 9.76 0.66 -11.84
C GLY A 86 9.00 1.59 -12.79
N GLU A 87 9.46 1.63 -14.03
CA GLU A 87 8.84 2.39 -15.13
C GLU A 87 7.57 1.74 -15.72
N LEU A 88 7.38 0.45 -15.50
CA LEU A 88 6.20 -0.28 -16.01
C LEU A 88 5.01 -0.17 -15.06
N PRO A 89 3.77 -0.29 -15.56
CA PRO A 89 2.59 -0.40 -14.71
C PRO A 89 2.75 -1.48 -13.65
N TYR A 90 2.40 -1.15 -12.41
CA TYR A 90 2.58 -2.03 -11.27
C TYR A 90 1.40 -2.99 -11.16
N LEU A 91 1.62 -4.25 -11.54
CA LEU A 91 0.59 -5.29 -11.53
C LEU A 91 0.32 -5.79 -10.10
N LEU A 92 -0.95 -5.82 -9.71
CA LEU A 92 -1.43 -6.44 -8.50
C LEU A 92 -2.56 -7.42 -8.80
N THR A 93 -2.67 -8.47 -8.00
CA THR A 93 -3.84 -9.35 -7.98
C THR A 93 -4.36 -9.44 -6.56
N LEU A 94 -5.63 -9.14 -6.37
CA LEU A 94 -6.28 -9.15 -5.07
C LEU A 94 -7.32 -10.27 -5.02
N ALA A 95 -7.41 -10.97 -3.89
CA ALA A 95 -8.52 -11.87 -3.61
C ALA A 95 -9.85 -11.12 -3.54
N GLY A 96 -10.97 -11.84 -3.60
CA GLY A 96 -12.31 -11.26 -3.44
C GLY A 96 -12.44 -10.51 -2.12
N HIS A 97 -12.93 -9.27 -2.17
CA HIS A 97 -12.99 -8.33 -1.03
C HIS A 97 -11.64 -8.09 -0.32
N GLY A 98 -10.54 -8.48 -0.97
CA GLY A 98 -9.19 -8.27 -0.48
C GLY A 98 -8.75 -6.82 -0.62
N PHE A 99 -7.79 -6.44 0.20
CA PHE A 99 -7.17 -5.12 0.13
C PHE A 99 -5.70 -5.21 0.50
N TYR A 100 -4.93 -4.22 0.07
CA TYR A 100 -3.57 -3.99 0.51
C TYR A 100 -3.42 -2.56 1.00
N TRP A 101 -2.71 -2.40 2.10
CA TRP A 101 -2.15 -1.13 2.51
C TRP A 101 -0.63 -1.23 2.48
N PHE A 102 -0.01 -0.51 1.56
CA PHE A 102 1.43 -0.50 1.37
C PHE A 102 2.01 0.83 1.83
N ARG A 103 3.05 0.78 2.67
CA ARG A 103 3.92 1.94 2.84
C ARG A 103 4.97 1.96 1.75
N LEU A 104 5.08 3.08 1.03
CA LEU A 104 6.05 3.24 -0.05
C LEU A 104 7.39 3.75 0.48
N THR A 105 8.29 2.81 0.76
CA THR A 105 9.59 3.11 1.37
C THR A 105 10.68 3.30 0.31
N ARG A 106 11.55 4.30 0.47
CA ARG A 106 12.80 4.34 -0.30
C ARG A 106 13.77 3.32 0.29
N PRO A 107 14.58 2.62 -0.53
CA PRO A 107 15.70 1.84 0.00
C PRO A 107 16.59 2.79 0.81
N ALA A 108 16.95 2.39 2.02
CA ALA A 108 17.88 3.18 2.84
C ALA A 108 19.16 3.37 2.02
N SER A 109 19.51 4.62 1.75
CA SER A 109 20.78 4.93 1.09
C SER A 109 21.88 4.36 1.98
N ARG A 110 22.66 3.40 1.47
CA ARG A 110 23.83 2.86 2.16
C ARG A 110 24.89 3.95 2.18
N ILE A 111 24.74 4.96 3.05
CA ILE A 111 25.84 5.84 3.41
C ILE A 111 26.88 4.94 4.07
N GLY A 112 28.00 4.77 3.38
CA GLY A 112 29.06 3.87 3.77
C GLY A 112 29.50 4.14 5.20
N ARG A 113 29.37 3.13 6.07
CA ARG A 113 30.24 3.00 7.24
C ARG A 113 31.67 2.83 6.71
N ARG A 114 32.38 3.94 6.46
CA ARG A 114 33.84 3.95 6.48
C ARG A 114 34.25 3.65 7.92
N ARG A 115 34.87 2.48 8.10
CA ARG A 115 35.77 2.25 9.24
C ARG A 115 37.05 3.03 9.01
#